data_AF-A0A2M9NNH2-F1
#
_entry.id   AF-A0A2M9NNH2-F1
#
_cell.length_a   1.000
_cell.length_b   1.000
_cell.length_c   1.000
_cell.angle_alpha   90.00
_cell.angle_beta   90.00
_cell.angle_gamma   90.00
#
_symmetry.space_group_name_H-M   'P 1'
#
loop_
_entity.id
_entity.type
_entity.pdbx_description
1 polymer ?
#
loop_
_entity_poly.entity_id
_entity_poly.type
_entity_poly.pdbx_seq_one_letter_code
_entity_poly.pdbx_strand_id
1 'polypeptide(L)'
;MVAKREYLVRTFSRTKRKDYENYILNRIWNRLNRLDLKPVTQQYVKRADGKYALLDLYFPQIHLGIECDEGHHKSNELNDEIRTLEIGKMFQAVKENEIRIERIDATESIEAIHTQIEEIVQLINKMASNRKIIPWSEDVDYAELAVKNGALSIYDDYTFRTITEAMRCLGKNYKAIQRAYWKFNEQYMVWFPQLSFDTGKGKVSNARGWINVFNQNWTEIEERRMESDYTPYHLSEGTKRDRITFMKVKDPVFGTYKYQFVGIFKWDRIEDNRVIFKRIAKEIDLTPYNQKRVITSPFNNSET
;
A
#
# COMPACT_ATOMS: atom_id res chain seq x y z
N MET A 1 11.59 7.23 -17.33
CA MET A 1 11.85 6.08 -18.26
C MET A 1 12.64 4.92 -17.61
N VAL A 2 13.75 5.16 -16.91
CA VAL A 2 14.55 4.09 -16.27
C VAL A 2 13.77 3.39 -15.13
N ALA A 3 13.10 4.15 -14.27
CA ALA A 3 12.29 3.59 -13.18
C ALA A 3 11.15 2.69 -13.70
N LYS A 4 10.46 3.13 -14.77
CA LYS A 4 9.38 2.39 -15.42
C LYS A 4 9.85 1.06 -16.03
N ARG A 5 11.00 1.07 -16.72
CA ARG A 5 11.62 -0.15 -17.24
C ARG A 5 11.95 -1.12 -16.11
N GLU A 6 12.64 -0.65 -15.08
CA GLU A 6 13.05 -1.49 -13.95
C GLU A 6 11.84 -2.05 -13.19
N TYR A 7 10.78 -1.26 -13.03
CA TYR A 7 9.51 -1.71 -12.48
C TYR A 7 8.96 -2.88 -13.28
N LEU A 8 8.83 -2.75 -14.61
CA LEU A 8 8.28 -3.80 -15.46
C LEU A 8 9.10 -5.09 -15.40
N VAL A 9 10.44 -4.98 -15.53
CA VAL A 9 11.34 -6.14 -15.46
C VAL A 9 11.19 -6.88 -14.13
N ARG A 10 11.11 -6.15 -13.01
CA ARG A 10 10.92 -6.76 -11.69
C ARG A 10 9.51 -7.32 -11.51
N THR A 11 8.48 -6.61 -11.95
CA THR A 11 7.08 -7.04 -11.84
C THR A 11 6.85 -8.39 -12.52
N PHE A 12 7.38 -8.59 -13.72
CA PHE A 12 7.19 -9.83 -14.49
C PHE A 12 8.25 -10.92 -14.26
N SER A 13 9.32 -10.64 -13.51
CA SER A 13 10.31 -11.65 -13.09
C SER A 13 10.09 -12.22 -11.68
N ARG A 14 9.08 -11.71 -10.95
CA ARG A 14 8.79 -12.09 -9.55
C ARG A 14 8.04 -13.41 -9.40
N THR A 15 7.39 -13.94 -10.43
CA THR A 15 6.50 -15.11 -10.35
C THR A 15 7.25 -16.45 -10.53
N LYS A 16 8.40 -16.60 -9.85
CA LYS A 16 9.37 -17.71 -10.06
C LYS A 16 8.91 -19.12 -9.63
N ARG A 17 7.71 -19.30 -9.09
CA ARG A 17 7.23 -20.59 -8.54
C ARG A 17 5.93 -21.10 -9.17
N LYS A 18 5.43 -20.42 -10.20
CA LYS A 18 4.22 -20.76 -10.95
C LYS A 18 4.49 -20.52 -12.43
N ASP A 19 4.90 -21.58 -13.12
CA ASP A 19 5.41 -21.47 -14.50
C ASP A 19 4.31 -21.06 -15.48
N TYR A 20 3.08 -21.54 -15.28
CA TYR A 20 1.92 -21.17 -16.09
C TYR A 20 1.49 -19.72 -15.84
N GLU A 21 1.37 -19.30 -14.57
CA GLU A 21 1.14 -17.89 -14.22
C GLU A 21 2.19 -16.99 -14.90
N ASN A 22 3.48 -17.30 -14.77
CA ASN A 22 4.53 -16.49 -15.38
C ASN A 22 4.35 -16.37 -16.90
N TYR A 23 4.09 -17.49 -17.58
CA TYR A 23 3.86 -17.50 -19.03
C TYR A 23 2.67 -16.63 -19.44
N ILE A 24 1.52 -16.85 -18.79
CA ILE A 24 0.26 -16.17 -19.10
C ILE A 24 0.40 -14.66 -18.88
N LEU A 25 0.91 -14.25 -17.71
CA LEU A 25 1.05 -12.83 -17.37
C LEU A 25 2.01 -12.10 -18.32
N ASN A 26 3.15 -12.71 -18.65
CA ASN A 26 4.10 -12.14 -19.61
C ASN A 26 3.47 -12.04 -21.01
N ARG A 27 2.70 -13.05 -21.44
CA ARG A 27 2.05 -13.03 -22.76
C ARG A 27 0.96 -11.96 -22.83
N ILE A 28 0.13 -11.81 -21.80
CA ILE A 28 -0.86 -10.71 -21.71
C ILE A 28 -0.15 -9.36 -21.87
N TRP A 29 0.90 -9.11 -21.07
CA TRP A 29 1.59 -7.82 -21.08
C TRP A 29 2.22 -7.48 -22.44
N ASN A 30 2.94 -8.44 -23.03
CA ASN A 30 3.60 -8.22 -24.31
C ASN A 30 2.61 -8.04 -25.47
N ARG A 31 1.46 -8.73 -25.44
CA ARG A 31 0.39 -8.58 -26.44
C ARG A 31 -0.38 -7.28 -26.27
N LEU A 32 -0.61 -6.88 -25.02
CA LEU A 32 -1.29 -5.64 -24.68
C LEU A 32 -0.53 -4.41 -25.20
N ASN A 33 0.81 -4.44 -25.14
CA ASN A 33 1.70 -3.41 -25.70
C ASN A 33 1.31 -1.96 -25.32
N ARG A 34 1.01 -1.75 -24.04
CA ARG A 34 0.57 -0.46 -23.51
C ARG A 34 1.37 -0.03 -22.31
N LEU A 35 2.06 1.11 -22.45
CA LEU A 35 2.84 1.70 -21.37
C LEU A 35 2.04 2.70 -20.54
N ASP A 36 0.85 3.10 -20.97
CA ASP A 36 -0.04 3.97 -20.22
C ASP A 36 -0.76 3.25 -19.08
N LEU A 37 -0.78 1.90 -19.04
CA LEU A 37 -1.31 1.13 -17.90
C LEU A 37 -0.21 0.61 -16.98
N LYS A 38 -0.46 0.67 -15.67
CA LYS A 38 0.38 0.11 -14.62
C LYS A 38 -0.02 -1.35 -14.34
N PRO A 39 0.82 -2.34 -14.66
CA PRO A 39 0.58 -3.73 -14.24
C PRO A 39 1.04 -3.92 -12.79
N VAL A 40 0.18 -4.49 -11.95
CA VAL A 40 0.54 -4.87 -10.57
C VAL A 40 0.37 -6.38 -10.43
N THR A 41 1.46 -7.10 -10.15
CA THR A 41 1.38 -8.55 -9.89
C THR A 41 1.22 -8.83 -8.39
N GLN A 42 0.51 -9.91 -8.06
CA GLN A 42 0.27 -10.34 -6.68
C GLN A 42 -0.41 -9.24 -5.85
N GLN A 43 -1.55 -8.74 -6.34
CA GLN A 43 -2.36 -7.69 -5.71
C GLN A 43 -3.35 -8.27 -4.72
N TYR A 44 -3.38 -7.75 -3.49
CA TYR A 44 -4.34 -8.21 -2.48
C TYR A 44 -5.73 -7.65 -2.77
N VAL A 45 -6.73 -8.49 -2.54
CA VAL A 45 -8.15 -8.15 -2.62
C VAL A 45 -8.78 -8.46 -1.28
N LYS A 46 -9.51 -7.50 -0.73
CA LYS A 46 -10.30 -7.73 0.48
C LYS A 46 -11.70 -8.22 0.10
N ARG A 47 -12.03 -9.43 0.56
CA ARG A 47 -13.34 -10.07 0.36
C ARG A 47 -14.38 -9.56 1.37
N ALA A 48 -15.64 -9.77 1.04
CA ALA A 48 -16.77 -9.38 1.89
C ALA A 48 -16.75 -10.05 3.28
N ASP A 49 -16.21 -11.27 3.38
CA ASP A 49 -16.05 -12.03 4.63
C ASP A 49 -14.87 -11.54 5.50
N GLY A 50 -14.16 -10.49 5.06
CA GLY A 50 -13.00 -9.92 5.75
C GLY A 50 -11.68 -10.64 5.47
N LYS A 51 -11.69 -11.75 4.72
CA LYS A 51 -10.47 -12.43 4.27
C LYS A 51 -9.85 -11.72 3.08
N TYR A 52 -8.64 -12.14 2.74
CA TYR A 52 -7.88 -11.61 1.62
C TYR A 52 -7.67 -12.69 0.55
N ALA A 53 -7.73 -12.27 -0.70
CA ALA A 53 -7.31 -13.03 -1.87
C ALA A 53 -6.15 -12.32 -2.56
N LEU A 54 -5.49 -13.01 -3.48
CA LEU A 54 -4.35 -12.50 -4.23
C LEU A 54 -4.63 -12.64 -5.72
N LEU A 55 -4.76 -11.52 -6.43
CA LEU A 55 -4.82 -11.50 -7.89
C LEU A 55 -3.42 -11.65 -8.46
N ASP A 56 -3.30 -12.43 -9.52
CA ASP A 56 -2.03 -12.66 -10.19
C ASP A 56 -1.59 -11.40 -10.97
N LEU A 57 -2.54 -10.72 -11.63
CA LEU A 57 -2.33 -9.43 -12.30
C LEU A 57 -3.51 -8.47 -12.07
N TYR A 58 -3.19 -7.20 -11.84
CA TYR A 58 -4.17 -6.14 -11.63
C TYR A 58 -3.79 -4.86 -12.39
N PHE A 59 -4.79 -4.20 -12.99
CA PHE A 59 -4.67 -2.91 -13.65
C PHE A 59 -5.50 -1.86 -12.90
N PRO A 60 -4.87 -1.04 -12.02
CA PRO A 60 -5.57 -0.08 -11.17
C PRO A 60 -6.47 0.89 -11.94
N GLN A 61 -5.98 1.43 -13.06
CA GLN A 61 -6.66 2.51 -13.80
C GLN A 61 -7.98 2.06 -14.44
N ILE A 62 -8.20 0.75 -14.59
CA ILE A 62 -9.43 0.17 -15.14
C ILE A 62 -10.15 -0.74 -14.16
N HIS A 63 -9.65 -0.90 -12.92
CA HIS A 63 -10.20 -1.79 -11.90
C HIS A 63 -10.44 -3.23 -12.41
N LEU A 64 -9.46 -3.79 -13.13
CA LEU A 64 -9.51 -5.14 -13.68
C LEU A 64 -8.41 -6.01 -13.07
N GLY A 65 -8.82 -7.12 -12.44
CA GLY A 65 -7.96 -8.21 -11.99
C GLY A 65 -8.04 -9.41 -12.92
N ILE A 66 -6.94 -10.17 -13.00
CA ILE A 66 -6.82 -11.43 -13.72
C ILE A 66 -6.25 -12.47 -12.76
N GLU A 67 -6.89 -13.64 -12.69
CA GLU A 67 -6.42 -14.84 -11.97
C GLU A 67 -6.14 -15.99 -12.96
N CYS A 68 -5.06 -16.72 -12.73
CA CYS A 68 -4.67 -17.91 -13.47
C CYS A 68 -5.04 -19.16 -12.65
N ASP A 69 -5.97 -19.97 -13.15
CA ASP A 69 -6.44 -21.17 -12.47
C ASP A 69 -5.62 -22.40 -12.93
N GLU A 70 -4.59 -22.77 -12.17
CA GLU A 70 -3.66 -23.87 -12.51
C GLU A 70 -4.15 -25.29 -12.07
N GLY A 71 -5.44 -25.45 -11.73
CA GLY A 71 -6.04 -26.75 -11.39
C GLY A 71 -5.63 -27.36 -10.03
N HIS A 72 -4.53 -26.92 -9.41
CA HIS A 72 -4.06 -27.46 -8.12
C HIS A 72 -3.45 -26.40 -7.19
N HIS A 73 -4.21 -25.93 -6.20
CA HIS A 73 -3.64 -25.36 -4.95
C HIS A 73 -4.45 -25.80 -3.72
N LYS A 74 -4.38 -27.09 -3.36
CA LYS A 74 -4.42 -27.47 -1.94
C LYS A 74 -3.02 -27.30 -1.38
N SER A 75 -2.93 -26.65 -0.23
CA SER A 75 -1.70 -26.18 0.42
C SER A 75 -1.07 -24.97 -0.28
N ASN A 76 -1.29 -23.81 0.32
CA ASN A 76 -0.20 -22.96 0.77
C ASN A 76 -0.70 -22.30 2.04
N GLU A 77 -0.40 -22.94 3.17
CA GLU A 77 -0.25 -22.21 4.42
C GLU A 77 0.65 -21.01 4.11
N LEU A 78 0.13 -19.81 4.35
CA LEU A 78 0.89 -18.57 4.28
C LEU A 78 2.13 -18.74 5.17
N ASN A 79 3.26 -19.12 4.55
CA ASN A 79 4.56 -19.24 5.19
C ASN A 79 4.80 -18.00 6.06
N ASP A 80 5.20 -18.20 7.32
CA ASP A 80 5.25 -17.14 8.34
C ASP A 80 6.12 -15.92 7.98
N GLU A 81 7.08 -16.06 7.04
CA GLU A 81 7.86 -14.93 6.50
C GLU A 81 7.03 -13.93 5.68
N ILE A 82 5.89 -14.36 5.13
CA ILE A 82 5.03 -13.57 4.26
C ILE A 82 4.25 -12.51 5.06
N ARG A 83 3.94 -12.77 6.34
CA ARG A 83 3.05 -11.94 7.18
C ARG A 83 3.48 -10.49 7.37
N THR A 84 4.77 -10.19 7.29
CA THR A 84 5.25 -8.83 7.59
C THR A 84 5.58 -8.03 6.32
N LEU A 85 5.82 -8.71 5.19
CA LEU A 85 5.90 -8.09 3.85
C LEU A 85 4.52 -7.72 3.29
N GLU A 86 3.47 -8.41 3.75
CA GLU A 86 2.09 -8.23 3.27
C GLU A 86 1.38 -6.98 3.82
N ILE A 87 1.82 -6.45 4.95
CA ILE A 87 1.03 -5.49 5.72
C ILE A 87 0.73 -4.21 4.91
N GLY A 88 1.75 -3.65 4.25
CA GLY A 88 1.56 -2.49 3.36
C GLY A 88 0.65 -2.78 2.17
N LYS A 89 0.72 -4.00 1.62
CA LYS A 89 -0.12 -4.41 0.50
C LYS A 89 -1.57 -4.63 0.90
N MET A 90 -1.83 -5.04 2.14
CA MET A 90 -3.19 -5.21 2.66
C MET A 90 -3.90 -3.87 2.90
N PHE A 91 -3.16 -2.78 3.20
CA PHE A 91 -3.72 -1.43 3.16
C PHE A 91 -4.11 -1.01 1.74
N GLN A 92 -3.30 -1.41 0.76
CA GLN A 92 -3.58 -1.22 -0.66
C GLN A 92 -4.55 -2.28 -1.22
N ALA A 93 -5.18 -3.10 -0.37
CA ALA A 93 -6.10 -4.11 -0.85
C ALA A 93 -7.34 -3.44 -1.42
N VAL A 94 -7.62 -3.75 -2.67
CA VAL A 94 -8.83 -3.30 -3.35
C VAL A 94 -10.01 -4.12 -2.85
N LYS A 95 -11.19 -3.51 -2.72
CA LYS A 95 -12.37 -4.27 -2.32
C LYS A 95 -12.84 -5.11 -3.50
N GLU A 96 -13.21 -6.35 -3.23
CA GLU A 96 -13.68 -7.29 -4.25
C GLU A 96 -14.86 -6.73 -5.07
N ASN A 97 -15.78 -6.00 -4.43
CA ASN A 97 -16.93 -5.38 -5.08
C ASN A 97 -16.60 -4.14 -5.93
N GLU A 98 -15.35 -3.65 -5.89
CA GLU A 98 -14.87 -2.50 -6.66
C GLU A 98 -14.02 -2.94 -7.86
N ILE A 99 -13.81 -4.24 -8.05
CA ILE A 99 -12.98 -4.80 -9.13
C ILE A 99 -13.76 -5.79 -9.97
N ARG A 100 -13.47 -5.79 -11.26
CA ARG A 100 -13.85 -6.88 -12.16
C ARG A 100 -12.72 -7.91 -12.14
N ILE A 101 -13.04 -9.18 -11.94
CA ILE A 101 -12.06 -10.28 -11.96
C ILE A 101 -12.37 -11.17 -13.15
N GLU A 102 -11.37 -11.39 -13.99
CA GLU A 102 -11.40 -12.38 -15.07
C GLU A 102 -10.47 -13.55 -14.73
N ARG A 103 -10.79 -14.73 -15.25
CA ARG A 103 -10.03 -15.96 -15.00
C ARG A 103 -9.51 -16.52 -16.30
N ILE A 104 -8.30 -17.06 -16.27
CA ILE A 104 -7.75 -17.88 -17.34
C ILE A 104 -7.56 -19.29 -16.79
N ASP A 105 -8.21 -20.28 -17.41
CA ASP A 105 -8.00 -21.68 -17.07
C ASP A 105 -6.68 -22.14 -17.67
N ALA A 106 -5.68 -22.34 -16.81
CA ALA A 106 -4.34 -22.76 -17.19
C ALA A 106 -4.21 -24.28 -17.35
N THR A 107 -5.30 -25.03 -17.16
CA THR A 107 -5.34 -26.49 -17.37
C THR A 107 -5.70 -26.89 -18.79
N GLU A 108 -6.18 -25.95 -19.61
CA GLU A 108 -6.54 -26.18 -21.00
C GLU A 108 -5.32 -26.31 -21.94
N SER A 109 -5.58 -26.60 -23.22
CA SER A 109 -4.51 -26.62 -24.22
C SER A 109 -3.90 -25.24 -24.44
N ILE A 110 -2.67 -25.20 -24.96
CA ILE A 110 -1.96 -23.95 -25.21
C ILE A 110 -2.71 -23.03 -26.20
N GLU A 111 -3.43 -23.59 -27.17
CA GLU A 111 -4.26 -22.85 -28.13
C GLU A 111 -5.47 -22.22 -27.44
N ALA A 112 -6.10 -22.94 -26.52
CA ALA A 112 -7.23 -22.44 -25.76
C ALA A 112 -6.80 -21.33 -24.79
N ILE A 113 -5.68 -21.52 -24.08
CA ILE A 113 -5.05 -20.49 -23.25
C ILE A 113 -4.72 -19.24 -24.08
N HIS A 114 -4.19 -19.39 -25.31
CA HIS A 114 -3.91 -18.24 -26.17
C HIS A 114 -5.16 -17.49 -26.59
N THR A 115 -6.26 -18.21 -26.83
CA THR A 115 -7.57 -17.62 -27.15
C THR A 115 -8.08 -16.80 -25.97
N GLN A 116 -8.09 -17.38 -24.77
CA GLN A 116 -8.48 -16.67 -23.54
C GLN A 116 -7.60 -15.42 -23.31
N ILE A 117 -6.29 -15.51 -23.52
CA ILE A 117 -5.37 -14.36 -23.40
C ILE A 117 -5.75 -13.24 -24.39
N GLU A 118 -6.09 -13.58 -25.63
CA GLU A 118 -6.49 -12.58 -26.63
C GLU A 118 -7.81 -11.90 -26.25
N GLU A 119 -8.79 -12.63 -25.73
CA GLU A 119 -10.03 -12.07 -25.20
C GLU A 119 -9.77 -11.08 -24.05
N ILE A 120 -8.87 -11.43 -23.13
CA ILE A 120 -8.45 -10.55 -22.04
C ILE A 120 -7.76 -9.29 -22.55
N VAL A 121 -6.86 -9.40 -23.53
CA VAL A 121 -6.19 -8.24 -24.15
C VAL A 121 -7.21 -7.32 -24.82
N GLN A 122 -8.18 -7.87 -25.54
CA GLN A 122 -9.26 -7.10 -26.16
C GLN A 122 -10.12 -6.39 -25.10
N LEU A 123 -10.46 -7.08 -24.01
CA LEU A 123 -11.19 -6.50 -22.89
C LEU A 123 -10.43 -5.32 -22.26
N ILE A 124 -9.13 -5.48 -21.97
CA ILE A 124 -8.29 -4.42 -21.39
C ILE A 124 -8.28 -3.18 -22.30
N ASN A 125 -8.10 -3.39 -23.61
CA ASN A 125 -8.09 -2.30 -24.59
C ASN A 125 -9.45 -1.58 -24.66
N LYS A 126 -10.56 -2.34 -24.68
CA LYS A 126 -11.91 -1.79 -24.65
C LYS A 126 -12.15 -0.96 -23.39
N MET A 127 -11.82 -1.51 -22.21
CA MET A 127 -12.05 -0.84 -20.93
C MET A 127 -11.26 0.47 -20.81
N ALA A 128 -10.02 0.49 -21.28
CA ALA A 128 -9.22 1.69 -21.17
C ALA A 128 -9.54 2.75 -22.24
N SER A 129 -10.01 2.35 -23.42
CA SER A 129 -10.46 3.29 -24.45
C SER A 129 -11.78 3.97 -24.04
N ASN A 130 -12.64 3.25 -23.31
CA ASN A 130 -13.94 3.75 -22.87
C ASN A 130 -13.88 4.60 -21.59
N ARG A 131 -12.72 4.72 -20.95
CA ARG A 131 -12.54 5.48 -19.71
C ARG A 131 -11.53 6.59 -19.94
N LYS A 132 -11.76 7.76 -19.32
CA LYS A 132 -10.71 8.79 -19.18
C LYS A 132 -9.69 8.32 -18.14
N ILE A 133 -8.83 7.38 -18.52
CA ILE A 133 -7.77 6.90 -17.64
C ILE A 133 -6.72 8.00 -17.46
N ILE A 134 -6.16 8.08 -16.25
CA ILE A 134 -4.94 8.85 -16.01
C ILE A 134 -3.77 7.95 -16.38
N PRO A 135 -2.93 8.31 -17.37
CA PRO A 135 -1.80 7.48 -17.78
C PRO A 135 -0.83 7.22 -16.62
N TRP A 136 -0.27 6.02 -16.60
CA TRP A 136 0.70 5.62 -15.57
C TRP A 136 1.98 6.45 -15.67
N SER A 137 2.25 7.19 -14.60
CA SER A 137 3.49 7.92 -14.37
C SER A 137 4.24 7.32 -13.17
N GLU A 138 5.58 7.31 -13.25
CA GLU A 138 6.46 6.99 -12.11
C GLU A 138 6.83 8.25 -11.31
N ASP A 139 6.58 9.42 -11.88
CA ASP A 139 6.93 10.72 -11.30
C ASP A 139 5.70 11.36 -10.60
N VAL A 140 4.90 10.53 -9.93
CA VAL A 140 3.69 10.98 -9.22
C VAL A 140 4.07 11.61 -7.90
N ASP A 141 3.75 12.89 -7.74
CA ASP A 141 3.79 13.54 -6.44
C ASP A 141 2.52 13.21 -5.64
N TYR A 142 2.57 12.10 -4.90
CA TYR A 142 1.45 11.65 -4.07
C TYR A 142 1.09 12.63 -2.95
N ALA A 143 2.03 13.49 -2.51
CA ALA A 143 1.70 14.49 -1.50
C ALA A 143 0.87 15.63 -2.10
N GLU A 144 1.22 16.08 -3.30
CA GLU A 144 0.45 17.08 -4.03
C GLU A 144 -0.94 16.54 -4.40
N LEU A 145 -1.01 15.29 -4.86
CA LEU A 145 -2.29 14.65 -5.21
C LEU A 145 -3.21 14.53 -3.98
N ALA A 146 -2.68 14.11 -2.83
CA ALA A 146 -3.45 14.08 -1.58
C ALA A 146 -3.97 15.48 -1.19
N VAL A 147 -3.13 16.51 -1.30
CA VAL A 147 -3.54 17.90 -1.00
C VAL A 147 -4.63 18.37 -1.95
N LYS A 148 -4.51 18.06 -3.26
CA LYS A 148 -5.52 18.39 -4.27
C LYS A 148 -6.85 17.70 -4.01
N ASN A 149 -6.83 16.45 -3.56
CA ASN A 149 -8.03 15.71 -3.19
C ASN A 149 -8.64 16.17 -1.86
N GLY A 150 -7.90 16.93 -1.05
CA GLY A 150 -8.35 17.46 0.23
C GLY A 150 -8.34 16.44 1.37
N ALA A 151 -8.04 15.17 1.12
CA ALA A 151 -8.02 14.12 2.13
C ALA A 151 -6.94 13.07 1.84
N LEU A 152 -6.58 12.31 2.88
CA LEU A 152 -5.75 11.12 2.78
C LEU A 152 -6.48 9.95 3.43
N SER A 153 -6.63 8.85 2.69
CA SER A 153 -7.38 7.66 3.07
C SER A 153 -6.48 6.43 3.09
N ILE A 154 -6.81 5.44 3.92
CA ILE A 154 -6.10 4.14 3.90
C ILE A 154 -6.31 3.38 2.59
N TYR A 155 -7.30 3.77 1.80
CA TYR A 155 -7.63 3.14 0.52
C TYR A 155 -6.85 3.74 -0.66
N ASP A 156 -6.11 4.83 -0.43
CA ASP A 156 -5.27 5.42 -1.46
C ASP A 156 -4.05 4.54 -1.75
N ASP A 157 -3.60 4.52 -3.00
CA ASP A 157 -2.35 3.87 -3.42
C ASP A 157 -1.10 4.74 -3.13
N TYR A 158 -1.28 5.79 -2.33
CA TYR A 158 -0.28 6.82 -2.08
C TYR A 158 0.85 6.28 -1.21
N THR A 159 2.07 6.38 -1.74
CA THR A 159 3.28 5.97 -1.01
C THR A 159 4.30 7.09 -1.03
N PHE A 160 4.96 7.29 0.10
CA PHE A 160 5.95 8.35 0.30
C PHE A 160 7.33 7.75 0.51
N ARG A 161 8.34 8.19 -0.22
CA ARG A 161 9.71 7.68 -0.12
C ARG A 161 10.36 8.07 1.20
N THR A 162 9.96 9.22 1.75
CA THR A 162 10.54 9.76 2.98
C THR A 162 9.47 10.29 3.92
N ILE A 163 9.83 10.41 5.21
CA ILE A 163 9.00 11.09 6.21
C ILE A 163 8.72 12.53 5.77
N THR A 164 9.73 13.24 5.23
CA THR A 164 9.56 14.59 4.71
C THR A 164 8.48 14.65 3.62
N GLU A 165 8.50 13.71 2.68
CA GLU A 165 7.54 13.66 1.58
C GLU A 165 6.11 13.44 2.09
N ALA A 166 5.92 12.51 3.03
CA ALA A 166 4.62 12.30 3.70
C ALA A 166 4.16 13.57 4.42
N MET A 167 5.05 14.25 5.14
CA MET A 167 4.69 15.46 5.90
C MET A 167 4.28 16.64 5.01
N ARG A 168 4.65 16.64 3.72
CA ARG A 168 4.19 17.67 2.78
C ARG A 168 2.68 17.64 2.59
N CYS A 169 2.01 16.47 2.66
CA CYS A 169 0.54 16.44 2.53
C CYS A 169 -0.15 17.08 3.74
N LEU A 170 0.51 17.09 4.90
CA LEU A 170 0.09 17.76 6.13
C LEU A 170 0.58 19.21 6.24
N GLY A 171 0.95 19.83 5.11
CA GLY A 171 1.37 21.23 5.04
C GLY A 171 2.73 21.54 5.69
N LYS A 172 3.57 20.54 5.98
CA LYS A 172 4.90 20.73 6.58
C LYS A 172 6.01 20.44 5.57
N ASN A 173 6.90 21.42 5.38
CA ASN A 173 8.06 21.31 4.48
C ASN A 173 9.35 21.26 5.30
N TYR A 174 9.69 20.07 5.79
CA TYR A 174 10.95 19.86 6.51
C TYR A 174 12.12 19.69 5.52
N LYS A 175 13.34 20.14 5.87
CA LYS A 175 14.53 19.85 5.06
C LYS A 175 14.97 18.39 5.20
N ALA A 176 15.02 17.89 6.43
CA ALA A 176 15.28 16.49 6.75
C ALA A 176 14.71 16.17 8.14
N ILE A 177 14.16 14.96 8.29
CA ILE A 177 13.68 14.45 9.57
C ILE A 177 13.91 12.93 9.65
N GLN A 178 14.46 12.48 10.77
CA GLN A 178 14.70 11.05 11.03
C GLN A 178 13.95 10.55 12.28
N ARG A 179 13.40 11.46 13.08
CA ARG A 179 12.59 11.11 14.25
C ARG A 179 11.28 10.47 13.76
N ALA A 180 10.92 9.33 14.33
CA ALA A 180 9.76 8.55 13.90
C ALA A 180 8.44 8.93 14.58
N TYR A 181 8.44 9.85 15.55
CA TYR A 181 7.20 10.32 16.18
C TYR A 181 7.40 11.71 16.81
N TRP A 182 6.43 12.61 16.70
CA TRP A 182 6.46 13.91 17.38
C TRP A 182 5.07 14.56 17.43
N LYS A 183 4.92 15.61 18.25
CA LYS A 183 3.71 16.44 18.32
C LYS A 183 3.50 17.16 16.99
N PHE A 184 2.33 16.98 16.37
CA PHE A 184 1.95 17.68 15.14
C PHE A 184 1.18 18.96 15.45
N ASN A 185 0.14 18.86 16.29
CA ASN A 185 -0.63 19.99 16.82
C ASN A 185 -1.22 19.60 18.20
N GLU A 186 -2.22 20.35 18.69
CA GLU A 186 -2.83 20.01 19.99
C GLU A 186 -3.64 18.72 19.97
N GLN A 187 -4.23 18.37 18.84
CA GLN A 187 -5.05 17.17 18.69
C GLN A 187 -4.22 15.93 18.34
N TYR A 188 -3.20 16.10 17.49
CA TYR A 188 -2.52 15.00 16.83
C TYR A 188 -1.02 14.93 17.14
N MET A 189 -0.55 13.70 17.23
CA MET A 189 0.83 13.33 16.99
C MET A 189 0.96 12.69 15.62
N VAL A 190 2.13 12.80 15.02
CA VAL A 190 2.49 11.97 13.86
C VAL A 190 3.35 10.83 14.31
N TRP A 191 3.13 9.66 13.71
CA TRP A 191 3.84 8.43 14.04
C TRP A 191 4.22 7.68 12.77
N PHE A 192 5.49 7.31 12.66
CA PHE A 192 6.10 6.59 11.56
C PHE A 192 6.66 5.24 12.03
N PRO A 193 5.80 4.33 12.54
CA PRO A 193 6.25 3.06 13.07
C PRO A 193 6.85 2.18 11.98
N GLN A 194 7.68 1.25 12.42
CA GLN A 194 8.15 0.13 11.61
C GLN A 194 7.66 -1.16 12.26
N LEU A 195 7.00 -2.01 11.46
CA LEU A 195 6.53 -3.31 11.93
C LEU A 195 7.69 -4.25 12.20
N SER A 196 7.50 -5.08 13.22
CA SER A 196 8.40 -6.17 13.56
C SER A 196 7.97 -7.45 12.89
N PHE A 197 8.95 -8.28 12.55
CA PHE A 197 8.79 -9.51 11.78
C PHE A 197 8.93 -10.69 12.73
N ASP A 198 8.01 -11.65 12.71
CA ASP A 198 8.21 -12.91 13.42
C ASP A 198 9.02 -13.86 12.54
N THR A 199 10.10 -14.43 13.09
CA THR A 199 10.98 -15.36 12.36
C THR A 199 10.70 -16.82 12.70
N GLY A 200 9.61 -17.12 13.42
CA GLY A 200 9.31 -18.46 13.95
C GLY A 200 10.21 -18.86 15.13
N LYS A 201 11.28 -18.08 15.40
CA LYS A 201 12.12 -18.15 16.61
C LYS A 201 11.93 -16.93 17.52
N GLY A 202 10.98 -16.04 17.18
CA GLY A 202 10.69 -14.79 17.89
C GLY A 202 10.60 -13.58 16.97
N LYS A 203 10.04 -12.48 17.50
CA LYS A 203 9.88 -11.20 16.80
C LYS A 203 11.21 -10.43 16.75
N VAL A 204 11.67 -10.09 15.55
CA VAL A 204 12.88 -9.28 15.31
C VAL A 204 12.50 -7.81 15.12
N SER A 205 13.16 -6.94 15.88
CA SER A 205 13.00 -5.48 15.80
C SER A 205 14.09 -4.87 14.92
N ASN A 206 13.67 -4.15 13.88
CA ASN A 206 14.52 -3.21 13.15
C ASN A 206 14.39 -1.77 13.69
N ALA A 207 13.72 -1.59 14.83
CA ALA A 207 13.35 -0.31 15.42
C ALA A 207 14.01 -0.11 16.80
N ARG A 208 15.31 -0.43 16.95
CA ARG A 208 16.10 -0.21 18.18
C ARG A 208 15.42 -0.74 19.46
N GLY A 209 14.91 -1.97 19.41
CA GLY A 209 14.27 -2.61 20.56
C GLY A 209 12.76 -2.41 20.67
N TRP A 210 12.14 -1.66 19.75
CA TRP A 210 10.67 -1.57 19.67
C TRP A 210 10.07 -2.68 18.82
N ILE A 211 9.09 -3.38 19.37
CA ILE A 211 8.26 -4.35 18.67
C ILE A 211 6.91 -3.69 18.38
N ASN A 212 6.60 -3.50 17.09
CA ASN A 212 5.29 -3.04 16.64
C ASN A 212 4.60 -4.16 15.88
N VAL A 213 3.36 -4.49 16.24
CA VAL A 213 2.57 -5.54 15.58
C VAL A 213 1.14 -5.08 15.37
N PHE A 214 0.59 -5.35 14.20
CA PHE A 214 -0.83 -5.18 13.95
C PHE A 214 -1.61 -6.44 14.35
N ASN A 215 -2.83 -6.26 14.85
CA ASN A 215 -3.76 -7.38 15.01
C ASN A 215 -4.25 -7.89 13.63
N GLN A 216 -4.85 -9.08 13.58
CA GLN A 216 -5.25 -9.75 12.32
C GLN A 216 -6.20 -8.92 11.43
N ASN A 217 -7.02 -8.06 12.05
CA ASN A 217 -7.99 -7.22 11.36
C ASN A 217 -7.47 -5.79 11.11
N TRP A 218 -6.21 -5.52 11.46
CA TRP A 218 -5.51 -4.25 11.22
C TRP A 218 -6.19 -3.05 11.88
N THR A 219 -6.94 -3.28 12.94
CA THR A 219 -7.64 -2.24 13.69
C THR A 219 -6.85 -1.79 14.90
N GLU A 220 -5.83 -2.56 15.32
CA GLU A 220 -5.03 -2.25 16.49
C GLU A 220 -3.54 -2.42 16.20
N ILE A 221 -2.74 -1.52 16.76
CA ILE A 221 -1.28 -1.60 16.80
C ILE A 221 -0.86 -1.86 18.25
N GLU A 222 -0.19 -2.97 18.47
CA GLU A 222 0.55 -3.30 19.69
C GLU A 222 1.97 -2.72 19.57
N GLU A 223 2.37 -1.89 20.52
CA GLU A 223 3.74 -1.36 20.68
C GLU A 223 4.31 -1.87 22.01
N ARG A 224 5.45 -2.56 21.99
CA ARG A 224 6.15 -3.01 23.20
C ARG A 224 7.66 -2.93 23.03
N ARG A 225 8.39 -2.94 24.14
CA ARG A 225 9.85 -3.09 24.15
C ARG A 225 10.25 -4.56 24.13
N MET A 226 11.42 -4.85 23.55
CA MET A 226 12.01 -6.19 23.62
C MET A 226 12.40 -6.54 25.06
N GLU A 227 12.93 -5.57 25.79
CA GLU A 227 13.30 -5.71 27.18
C GLU A 227 12.05 -5.85 28.05
N SER A 228 11.96 -6.95 28.81
CA SER A 228 10.77 -7.32 29.58
C SER A 228 10.55 -6.48 30.84
N ASP A 229 11.60 -5.81 31.32
CA ASP A 229 11.59 -4.89 32.46
C ASP A 229 11.08 -3.49 32.11
N TYR A 230 10.94 -3.18 30.81
CA TYR A 230 10.32 -1.94 30.38
C TYR A 230 8.84 -1.95 30.75
N THR A 231 8.47 -1.11 31.70
CA THR A 231 7.07 -0.84 31.97
C THR A 231 6.70 0.53 31.39
N PRO A 232 5.62 0.65 30.60
CA PRO A 232 5.19 1.91 29.99
C PRO A 232 4.59 2.91 31.01
N TYR A 233 5.06 2.94 32.27
CA TYR A 233 4.60 3.84 33.34
C TYR A 233 4.76 5.33 32.99
N HIS A 234 5.62 5.68 32.03
CA HIS A 234 5.83 7.05 31.56
C HIS A 234 4.96 7.47 30.38
N LEU A 235 4.01 6.63 29.93
CA LEU A 235 2.81 7.14 29.28
C LEU A 235 1.92 7.78 30.35
N SER A 236 2.43 8.83 31.00
CA SER A 236 1.65 9.69 31.88
C SER A 236 0.31 9.99 31.20
N GLU A 237 -0.76 10.12 31.98
CA GLU A 237 -2.15 10.38 31.54
C GLU A 237 -2.34 11.66 30.68
N GLY A 238 -1.27 12.24 30.11
CA GLY A 238 -1.19 13.56 29.50
C GLY A 238 -0.63 13.65 28.06
N THR A 239 -0.53 12.58 27.27
CA THR A 239 -0.42 12.75 25.79
C THR A 239 -1.43 11.92 25.02
N LYS A 240 -2.72 12.15 25.31
CA LYS A 240 -3.92 11.60 24.64
C LYS A 240 -4.12 12.13 23.20
N ARG A 241 -3.03 12.47 22.50
CA ARG A 241 -3.13 12.93 21.11
C ARG A 241 -3.30 11.73 20.21
N ASP A 242 -4.26 11.82 19.31
CA ASP A 242 -4.47 10.78 18.32
C ASP A 242 -3.27 10.75 17.36
N ARG A 243 -2.86 9.56 16.92
CA ARG A 243 -1.69 9.34 16.09
C ARG A 243 -2.10 9.28 14.63
N ILE A 244 -1.70 10.27 13.84
CA ILE A 244 -1.71 10.19 12.38
C ILE A 244 -0.56 9.25 12.00
N THR A 245 -0.89 8.04 11.58
CA THR A 245 0.10 6.95 11.47
C THR A 245 0.45 6.68 10.02
N PHE A 246 1.74 6.77 9.71
CA PHE A 246 2.34 6.41 8.43
C PHE A 246 3.26 5.20 8.61
N MET A 247 2.78 4.01 8.25
CA MET A 247 3.56 2.79 8.44
C MET A 247 4.70 2.71 7.44
N LYS A 248 5.90 2.33 7.91
CA LYS A 248 7.01 1.97 7.02
C LYS A 248 6.76 0.60 6.41
N VAL A 249 6.59 0.56 5.09
CA VAL A 249 6.26 -0.62 4.31
C VAL A 249 7.36 -0.90 3.30
N LYS A 250 7.60 -2.17 2.98
CA LYS A 250 8.56 -2.56 1.95
C LYS A 250 7.86 -2.63 0.60
N ASP A 251 8.34 -1.87 -0.36
CA ASP A 251 7.91 -1.94 -1.75
C ASP A 251 8.19 -3.34 -2.28
N PRO A 252 7.19 -4.04 -2.83
CA PRO A 252 7.35 -5.44 -3.21
C PRO A 252 8.10 -5.63 -4.52
N VAL A 253 8.15 -4.59 -5.37
CA VAL A 253 8.82 -4.64 -6.67
C VAL A 253 10.30 -4.32 -6.49
N PHE A 254 10.62 -3.19 -5.88
CA PHE A 254 11.97 -2.69 -5.70
C PHE A 254 12.64 -3.17 -4.41
N GLY A 255 11.88 -3.63 -3.43
CA GLY A 255 12.41 -3.99 -2.10
C GLY A 255 12.84 -2.80 -1.26
N THR A 256 12.59 -1.57 -1.71
CA THR A 256 12.89 -0.33 -1.00
C THR A 256 11.82 -0.04 0.06
N TYR A 257 12.14 0.75 1.08
CA TYR A 257 11.14 1.15 2.07
C TYR A 257 10.42 2.43 1.64
N LYS A 258 9.11 2.45 1.84
CA LYS A 258 8.23 3.61 1.67
C LYS A 258 7.37 3.78 2.93
N TYR A 259 6.62 4.86 2.99
CA TYR A 259 5.65 5.16 4.04
C TYR A 259 4.25 5.23 3.44
N GLN A 260 3.26 4.69 4.13
CA GLN A 260 1.87 4.73 3.71
C GLN A 260 0.98 5.08 4.90
N PHE A 261 -0.05 5.89 4.68
CA PHE A 261 -1.03 6.22 5.70
C PHE A 261 -1.89 5.00 6.04
N VAL A 262 -2.00 4.68 7.33
CA VAL A 262 -2.71 3.48 7.82
C VAL A 262 -3.89 3.81 8.76
N GLY A 263 -4.15 5.10 8.96
CA GLY A 263 -5.26 5.62 9.73
C GLY A 263 -4.84 6.49 10.92
N ILE A 264 -5.85 6.94 11.65
CA ILE A 264 -5.68 7.66 12.91
C ILE A 264 -5.90 6.70 14.07
N PHE A 265 -4.95 6.63 15.00
CA PHE A 265 -4.94 5.67 16.09
C PHE A 265 -4.96 6.38 17.44
N LYS A 266 -5.85 5.95 18.33
CA LYS A 266 -5.95 6.43 19.70
C LYS A 266 -5.34 5.41 20.65
N TRP A 267 -4.68 5.89 21.69
CA TRP A 267 -4.29 5.03 22.81
C TRP A 267 -5.55 4.38 23.40
N ASP A 268 -5.49 3.07 23.65
CA ASP A 268 -6.62 2.30 24.17
C ASP A 268 -6.36 1.75 25.57
N ARG A 269 -5.32 0.91 25.72
CA ARG A 269 -5.00 0.24 26.98
C ARG A 269 -3.56 -0.22 27.05
N ILE A 270 -3.15 -0.63 28.25
CA ILE A 270 -1.89 -1.34 28.49
C ILE A 270 -2.24 -2.77 28.92
N GLU A 271 -1.61 -3.75 28.28
CA GLU A 271 -1.68 -5.17 28.65
C GLU A 271 -0.25 -5.64 28.93
N ASP A 272 0.06 -5.97 30.18
CA ASP A 272 1.42 -6.26 30.65
C ASP A 272 2.42 -5.12 30.31
N ASN A 273 3.37 -5.39 29.42
CA ASN A 273 4.36 -4.45 28.91
C ASN A 273 4.03 -3.90 27.51
N ARG A 274 2.78 -4.06 27.07
CA ARG A 274 2.32 -3.75 25.72
C ARG A 274 1.34 -2.60 25.75
N VAL A 275 1.54 -1.65 24.84
CA VAL A 275 0.65 -0.50 24.65
C VAL A 275 -0.18 -0.77 23.41
N ILE A 276 -1.49 -0.74 23.56
CA ILE A 276 -2.43 -0.99 22.48
C ILE A 276 -3.02 0.33 21.98
N PHE A 277 -2.96 0.53 20.67
CA PHE A 277 -3.56 1.65 19.98
C PHE A 277 -4.67 1.16 19.05
N LYS A 278 -5.87 1.73 19.15
CA LYS A 278 -7.03 1.38 18.32
C LYS A 278 -7.26 2.42 17.23
N ARG A 279 -7.50 1.97 16.00
CA ARG A 279 -7.83 2.84 14.88
C ARG A 279 -9.21 3.45 15.08
N ILE A 280 -9.27 4.79 15.05
CA ILE A 280 -10.50 5.56 15.19
C ILE A 280 -10.96 6.22 13.88
N ALA A 281 -10.05 6.40 12.92
CA ALA A 281 -10.39 6.90 11.59
C ALA A 281 -9.53 6.25 10.50
N LYS A 282 -10.11 6.14 9.31
CA LYS A 282 -9.47 5.62 8.09
C LYS A 282 -9.08 6.73 7.11
N GLU A 283 -9.41 7.96 7.45
CA GLU A 283 -9.23 9.13 6.60
C GLU A 283 -8.85 10.33 7.48
N ILE A 284 -8.11 11.28 6.91
CA ILE A 284 -7.83 12.60 7.50
C ILE A 284 -8.10 13.69 6.47
N ASP A 285 -8.88 14.70 6.87
CA ASP A 285 -9.05 15.94 6.10
C ASP A 285 -7.75 16.75 6.14
N LEU A 286 -7.23 17.08 4.96
CA LEU A 286 -5.99 17.83 4.76
C LEU A 286 -6.24 19.33 4.55
N THR A 287 -7.49 19.74 4.33
CA THR A 287 -7.87 21.13 4.07
C THR A 287 -7.40 22.08 5.18
N PRO A 288 -7.57 21.78 6.48
CA PRO A 288 -7.12 22.66 7.55
C PRO A 288 -5.61 22.92 7.59
N TYR A 289 -4.81 22.03 6.98
CA TYR A 289 -3.35 22.10 7.04
C TYR A 289 -2.71 22.74 5.81
N ASN A 290 -3.47 22.96 4.72
CA ASN A 290 -2.96 23.40 3.43
C ASN A 290 -3.54 24.75 2.94
N GLN A 291 -4.29 25.47 3.76
CA GLN A 291 -5.00 26.70 3.38
C GLN A 291 -4.10 27.80 2.77
N LYS A 292 -2.80 27.84 3.10
CA LYS A 292 -1.84 28.81 2.53
C LYS A 292 -1.27 28.44 1.15
N ARG A 293 -1.49 27.21 0.66
CA ARG A 293 -0.97 26.75 -0.66
C ARG A 293 -1.89 27.10 -1.84
N VAL A 294 -3.16 27.39 -1.58
CA VAL A 294 -4.17 27.62 -2.62
C VAL A 294 -4.03 29.03 -3.26
N ILE A 295 -3.29 29.95 -2.64
CA ILE A 295 -3.23 31.37 -3.05
C ILE A 295 -2.12 31.66 -4.08
N THR A 296 -1.21 30.73 -4.38
CA THR A 296 -0.17 30.94 -5.40
C THR A 296 -0.41 30.05 -6.62
N SER A 297 -1.38 30.43 -7.46
CA SER A 297 -1.40 30.01 -8.86
C SER A 297 -0.87 31.19 -9.70
N PRO A 298 0.21 31.03 -10.49
CA PRO A 298 0.75 32.12 -11.30
C PRO A 298 -0.02 32.21 -12.61
N PHE A 299 -1.19 32.84 -12.55
CA PHE A 299 -1.87 33.36 -13.74
C PHE A 299 -2.38 34.76 -13.42
N ASN A 300 -1.52 35.75 -13.69
CA ASN A 300 -1.87 37.03 -14.32
C ASN A 300 -0.65 37.94 -14.28
N ASN A 301 -0.08 38.20 -15.45
CA ASN A 301 0.10 39.55 -15.98
C ASN A 301 0.75 39.46 -17.36
N SER A 302 -0.09 39.28 -18.36
CA SER A 302 0.11 39.88 -19.67
C SER A 302 -0.92 41.00 -19.78
N GLU A 303 -0.50 42.23 -19.55
CA GLU A 303 -1.10 43.48 -20.04
C GLU A 303 -0.30 44.66 -19.47
N THR A 304 0.67 45.13 -20.24
CA THR A 304 0.74 46.48 -20.87
C THR A 304 2.06 46.58 -21.62
#